data_AF-A0A9W6RDL5-F1
#
_entry.id   AF-A0A9W6RDL5-F1
#
_cell.length_a   1.000
_cell.length_b   1.000
_cell.length_c   1.000
_cell.angle_alpha   90.00
_cell.angle_beta   90.00
_cell.angle_gamma   90.00
#
_symmetry.space_group_name_H-M   'P 1'
#
loop_
_entity.id
_entity.type
_entity.pdbx_description
1 polymer ?
#
loop_
_entity_poly.entity_id
_entity_poly.type
_entity_poly.pdbx_seq_one_letter_code
_entity_poly.pdbx_strand_id
1 'polypeptide(L)'
;MDVGVDVVDLLDAALGHTALVRAHGDPRGWVGLLLEHQGGRYSEASLLATAPADQPARAEIEIFGPGGSAVIDCGDVTEREAVGTMVEEFADAVGHRRPHPLDVRHGLHLQRLLDAAETDLLAGH
;
A
#
# COMPACT_ATOMS: atom_id res chain seq x y z
N MET A 1 -8.00 -6.54 8.51
CA MET A 1 -8.36 -5.64 7.39
C MET A 1 -7.41 -5.97 6.25
N ASP A 2 -7.87 -6.39 5.07
CA ASP A 2 -6.97 -6.86 3.98
C ASP A 2 -6.71 -5.78 2.91
N VAL A 3 -7.60 -4.79 2.78
CA VAL A 3 -7.54 -3.76 1.72
C VAL A 3 -6.42 -2.72 1.91
N GLY A 4 -5.81 -2.65 3.10
CA GLY A 4 -4.77 -1.66 3.38
C GLY A 4 -3.38 -2.03 2.86
N VAL A 5 -3.08 -3.31 2.67
CA VAL A 5 -1.71 -3.75 2.37
C VAL A 5 -1.25 -3.27 1.00
N ASP A 6 -2.10 -3.39 -0.02
CA ASP A 6 -1.75 -3.05 -1.40
C ASP A 6 -1.49 -1.54 -1.55
N VAL A 7 -2.28 -0.71 -0.88
CA VAL A 7 -2.10 0.75 -0.91
C VAL A 7 -0.83 1.17 -0.19
N VAL A 8 -0.54 0.58 0.98
CA VAL A 8 0.70 0.88 1.73
C VAL A 8 1.92 0.43 0.92
N ASP A 9 1.89 -0.77 0.32
CA ASP A 9 2.97 -1.29 -0.50
C ASP A 9 3.23 -0.42 -1.73
N LEU A 10 2.18 0.03 -2.42
CA LEU A 10 2.28 0.90 -3.57
C LEU A 10 2.88 2.27 -3.22
N LEU A 11 2.47 2.87 -2.10
CA LEU A 11 3.03 4.14 -1.62
C LEU A 11 4.49 3.99 -1.18
N ASP A 12 4.86 2.88 -0.57
CA ASP A 12 6.25 2.54 -0.24
C ASP A 12 7.12 2.46 -1.51
N ALA A 13 6.64 1.74 -2.52
CA ALA A 13 7.33 1.60 -3.79
C ALA A 13 7.47 2.94 -4.53
N ALA A 14 6.46 3.81 -4.48
CA ALA A 14 6.43 5.09 -5.20
C ALA A 14 7.26 6.19 -4.51
N LEU A 15 7.24 6.26 -3.18
CA LEU A 15 7.80 7.38 -2.42
C LEU A 15 9.05 6.99 -1.61
N GLY A 16 9.37 5.70 -1.60
CA GLY A 16 10.46 5.12 -0.84
C GLY A 16 10.00 4.55 0.51
N HIS A 17 10.92 3.84 1.14
CA HIS A 17 10.68 3.08 2.37
C HIS A 17 9.92 3.89 3.43
N THR A 18 8.81 3.36 3.91
CA THR A 18 7.90 3.97 4.85
C THR A 18 8.43 3.78 6.25
N ALA A 19 8.84 4.87 6.88
CA ALA A 19 9.43 4.82 8.22
C ALA A 19 8.36 4.76 9.33
N LEU A 20 7.18 5.35 9.07
CA LEU A 20 6.15 5.53 10.08
C LEU A 20 4.77 5.57 9.45
N VAL A 21 3.78 5.07 10.19
CA VAL A 21 2.36 5.23 9.87
C VAL A 21 1.61 5.74 11.11
N ARG A 22 0.61 6.60 10.86
CA ARG A 22 -0.44 6.96 11.79
C ARG A 22 -1.79 6.63 11.19
N ALA A 23 -2.68 6.09 12.00
CA ALA A 23 -4.03 5.77 11.56
C ALA A 23 -5.09 6.43 12.44
N HIS A 24 -6.25 6.72 11.85
CA HIS A 24 -7.42 7.21 12.55
C HIS A 24 -8.70 6.76 11.86
N GLY A 25 -9.82 6.79 12.57
CA GLY A 25 -11.14 6.43 12.03
C GLY A 25 -11.71 5.17 12.67
N ASP A 26 -12.56 4.46 11.92
CA ASP A 26 -13.23 3.23 12.34
C ASP A 26 -12.68 2.04 11.52
N PRO A 27 -12.07 1.02 12.15
CA PRO A 27 -11.63 -0.21 11.48
C PRO A 27 -12.72 -0.94 10.68
N ARG A 28 -14.00 -0.67 10.96
CA ARG A 28 -15.17 -1.23 10.25
C ARG A 28 -15.80 -0.24 9.28
N GLY A 29 -15.22 0.94 9.12
CA GLY A 29 -15.73 2.01 8.27
C GLY A 29 -14.59 2.71 7.53
N TRP A 30 -14.52 4.02 7.69
CA TRP A 30 -13.46 4.83 7.09
C TRP A 30 -12.22 4.84 7.97
N VAL A 31 -11.07 4.55 7.34
CA VAL A 31 -9.75 4.63 7.94
C VAL A 31 -8.92 5.63 7.14
N GLY A 32 -8.34 6.60 7.82
CA GLY A 32 -7.33 7.50 7.26
C GLY A 32 -5.94 7.10 7.75
N LEU A 33 -4.97 7.09 6.83
CA LEU A 33 -3.57 6.82 7.09
C LEU A 33 -2.72 8.05 6.74
N LEU A 34 -1.75 8.38 7.60
CA LEU A 34 -0.66 9.29 7.31
C LEU A 34 0.64 8.50 7.35
N LEU A 35 1.41 8.54 6.26
CA LEU A 35 2.66 7.79 6.13
C LEU A 35 3.83 8.75 5.96
N GLU A 36 4.90 8.49 6.70
CA GLU A 36 6.18 9.19 6.55
C GLU A 36 7.17 8.27 5.85
N HIS A 37 7.75 8.74 4.75
CA HIS A 37 8.72 8.00 3.95
C HIS A 37 10.14 8.53 4.15
N GLN A 38 11.12 7.64 4.00
CA GLN A 38 12.53 8.01 4.03
C GLN A 38 12.83 9.12 3.01
N GLY A 39 13.63 10.09 3.44
CA GLY A 39 13.91 11.28 2.63
C GLY A 39 12.90 12.41 2.80
N GLY A 40 12.00 12.33 3.80
CA GLY A 40 11.12 13.43 4.19
C GLY A 40 9.91 13.63 3.28
N ARG A 41 9.45 12.57 2.61
CA ARG A 41 8.21 12.57 1.82
C ARG A 41 7.07 12.07 2.68
N TYR A 42 5.86 12.50 2.37
CA TYR A 42 4.65 12.14 3.09
C TYR A 42 3.59 11.68 2.10
N SER A 43 2.75 10.74 2.52
CA SER A 43 1.53 10.39 1.81
C SER A 43 0.37 10.22 2.77
N GLU A 44 -0.84 10.41 2.24
CA GLU A 44 -2.08 10.18 2.97
C GLU A 44 -2.95 9.23 2.15
N ALA A 45 -3.61 8.30 2.83
CA ALA A 45 -4.54 7.36 2.22
C ALA A 45 -5.85 7.35 2.99
N SER A 46 -6.98 7.28 2.26
CA SER A 46 -8.30 7.10 2.84
C SER A 46 -8.89 5.81 2.31
N LEU A 47 -9.26 4.90 3.21
CA LEU A 47 -9.69 3.55 2.91
C LEU A 47 -11.08 3.33 3.48
N LEU A 48 -11.95 2.65 2.73
CA LEU A 48 -13.23 2.18 3.22
C LEU A 48 -13.18 0.66 3.39
N ALA A 49 -13.27 0.19 4.64
CA ALA A 49 -13.21 -1.24 4.95
C ALA A 49 -14.45 -2.03 4.49
N THR A 50 -15.57 -1.33 4.20
CA THR A 50 -16.86 -1.94 3.86
C THR A 50 -17.49 -1.28 2.65
N ALA A 51 -16.81 -1.31 1.50
CA ALA A 51 -17.41 -0.88 0.24
C ALA A 51 -18.61 -1.80 -0.11
N PRO A 52 -19.79 -1.26 -0.49
CA PRO A 52 -20.92 -2.06 -0.94
C PRO A 52 -20.57 -2.88 -2.19
N ALA A 53 -20.95 -4.17 -2.22
CA ALA A 53 -20.62 -5.08 -3.31
C ALA A 53 -21.29 -4.73 -4.66
N ASP A 54 -22.28 -3.83 -4.65
CA ASP A 54 -22.98 -3.31 -5.83
C ASP A 54 -22.30 -2.07 -6.44
N GLN A 55 -21.22 -1.58 -5.83
CA GLN A 55 -20.43 -0.47 -6.34
C GLN A 55 -19.08 -0.96 -6.89
N PRO A 56 -18.60 -0.39 -8.01
CA PRO A 56 -17.27 -0.68 -8.50
C PRO A 56 -16.23 -0.25 -7.46
N ALA A 57 -15.24 -1.10 -7.21
CA ALA A 57 -14.08 -0.73 -6.41
C ALA A 57 -13.40 0.49 -7.04
N ARG A 58 -13.04 1.47 -6.22
CA ARG A 58 -12.33 2.67 -6.64
C ARG A 58 -11.04 2.77 -5.85
N ALA A 59 -9.95 2.95 -6.56
CA ALA A 59 -8.65 3.24 -6.00
C ALA A 59 -7.99 4.27 -6.90
N GLU A 60 -7.71 5.44 -6.34
CA GLU A 60 -7.07 6.56 -7.03
C GLU A 60 -5.87 7.00 -6.20
N ILE A 61 -4.76 7.27 -6.87
CA ILE A 61 -3.55 7.78 -6.25
C ILE A 61 -3.13 9.05 -6.98
N GLU A 62 -2.91 10.11 -6.21
CA GLU A 62 -2.31 11.33 -6.72
C GLU A 62 -0.97 11.59 -6.03
N ILE A 63 0.05 11.84 -6.83
CA ILE A 63 1.42 12.12 -6.38
C ILE A 63 1.77 13.55 -6.77
N PHE A 64 2.31 14.31 -5.82
CA PHE A 64 2.75 15.68 -6.03
C PHE A 64 4.26 15.81 -5.84
N GLY A 65 4.91 16.59 -6.71
CA GLY A 65 6.32 16.89 -6.59
C GLY A 65 6.70 18.21 -7.26
N PRO A 66 7.99 18.59 -7.20
CA PRO A 66 8.47 19.85 -7.78
C PRO A 66 8.20 20.00 -9.29
N GLY A 67 8.02 18.88 -10.01
CA GLY A 67 7.73 18.84 -11.44
C GLY A 67 6.24 18.85 -11.81
N GLY A 68 5.33 18.92 -10.84
CA GLY A 68 3.88 18.83 -11.06
C GLY A 68 3.24 17.65 -10.30
N SER A 69 2.06 17.23 -10.74
CA SER A 69 1.35 16.07 -10.17
C SER A 69 1.09 14.99 -11.21
N ALA A 70 0.89 13.77 -10.74
CA ALA A 70 0.46 12.62 -11.52
C ALA A 70 -0.70 11.93 -10.80
N VAL A 71 -1.74 11.57 -11.55
CA VAL A 71 -2.90 10.83 -11.07
C VAL A 71 -2.90 9.45 -11.72
N ILE A 72 -3.17 8.43 -10.93
CA ILE A 72 -3.28 7.04 -11.34
C ILE A 72 -4.67 6.54 -10.90
N ASP A 73 -5.48 6.12 -11.87
CA ASP A 73 -6.65 5.29 -11.60
C ASP A 73 -6.19 3.84 -11.52
N CYS A 74 -6.19 3.28 -10.31
CA CYS A 74 -5.74 1.91 -10.09
C CYS A 74 -6.77 0.88 -10.56
N GLY A 75 -8.01 1.29 -10.90
CA GLY A 75 -9.02 0.41 -11.48
C GLY A 75 -8.67 -0.08 -12.89
N ASP A 76 -7.79 0.64 -13.59
CA ASP A 76 -7.33 0.28 -14.94
C ASP A 76 -6.18 -0.74 -14.95
N VAL A 77 -5.58 -1.04 -13.79
CA VAL A 77 -4.52 -2.06 -13.69
C VAL A 77 -5.16 -3.45 -13.77
N THR A 78 -4.79 -4.23 -14.79
CA THR A 78 -5.36 -5.57 -14.93
C THR A 78 -4.69 -6.55 -13.96
N GLU A 79 -5.48 -7.14 -13.05
CA GLU A 79 -5.01 -8.17 -12.11
C GLU A 79 -4.29 -9.33 -12.84
N ARG A 80 -4.71 -9.63 -14.06
CA ARG A 80 -4.14 -10.69 -14.89
C ARG A 80 -2.68 -10.42 -15.28
N GLU A 81 -2.35 -9.20 -15.69
CA GLU A 81 -0.98 -8.84 -16.08
C GLU A 81 -0.06 -8.77 -14.86
N ALA A 82 -0.57 -8.25 -13.74
CA ALA A 82 0.17 -8.20 -12.48
C ALA A 82 0.53 -9.61 -11.98
N VAL A 83 -0.43 -10.55 -11.99
CA VAL A 83 -0.18 -11.95 -11.61
C VAL A 83 0.82 -12.64 -12.55
N GLY A 84 0.73 -12.38 -13.86
CA GLY A 84 1.69 -12.90 -14.84
C GLY A 84 3.12 -12.45 -14.52
N THR A 85 3.31 -11.15 -14.31
CA THR A 85 4.60 -10.55 -13.95
C THR A 85 5.15 -11.15 -12.66
N MET A 86 4.31 -11.26 -11.62
CA MET A 86 4.69 -11.84 -10.33
C MET A 86 5.22 -13.27 -10.46
N VAL A 87 4.55 -14.12 -11.25
CA VAL A 87 4.95 -15.51 -11.46
C VAL A 87 6.28 -15.60 -12.22
N GLU A 88 6.48 -14.74 -13.22
CA GLU A 88 7.72 -14.68 -13.99
C GLU A 88 8.91 -14.23 -13.13
N GLU A 89 8.76 -13.17 -12.35
CA GLU A 89 9.79 -12.66 -11.44
C GLU A 89 10.14 -13.68 -10.36
N PHE A 90 9.14 -14.39 -9.83
CA PHE A 90 9.38 -15.47 -8.86
C PHE A 90 10.18 -16.63 -9.48
N ALA A 91 9.79 -17.08 -10.69
CA ALA A 91 10.50 -18.14 -11.39
C ALA A 91 11.96 -17.75 -11.69
N ASP A 92 12.21 -16.49 -12.08
CA ASP A 92 13.55 -15.97 -12.33
C ASP A 92 14.40 -15.94 -11.05
N ALA A 93 13.86 -15.43 -9.95
CA ALA A 93 14.54 -15.35 -8.66
C ALA A 93 14.95 -16.74 -8.15
N VAL A 94 14.04 -17.74 -8.26
CA VAL A 94 14.32 -19.13 -7.89
C VAL A 94 15.33 -19.78 -8.83
N GLY A 95 15.15 -19.62 -10.14
CA GLY A 95 16.02 -20.19 -11.17
C GLY A 95 17.46 -19.70 -11.08
N HIS A 96 17.66 -18.42 -10.80
CA HIS A 96 18.97 -17.78 -10.70
C HIS A 96 19.52 -17.69 -9.27
N ARG A 97 18.75 -18.10 -8.26
CA ARG A 97 19.08 -17.96 -6.82
C ARG A 97 19.43 -16.52 -6.45
N ARG A 98 18.70 -15.55 -7.02
CA ARG A 98 18.90 -14.13 -6.77
C ARG A 98 17.81 -13.63 -5.81
N PRO A 99 18.17 -12.82 -4.82
CA PRO A 99 17.17 -12.19 -3.96
C PRO A 99 16.30 -11.23 -4.78
N HIS A 100 14.99 -11.27 -4.53
CA HIS A 100 14.03 -10.32 -5.06
C HIS A 100 13.85 -9.16 -4.05
N PRO A 101 13.64 -7.90 -4.48
CA PRO A 101 13.36 -6.80 -3.57
C PRO A 101 12.09 -7.04 -2.71
N LEU A 102 11.05 -7.64 -3.30
CA LEU A 102 9.83 -8.07 -2.61
C LEU A 102 10.07 -9.43 -1.92
N ASP A 103 10.86 -9.43 -0.84
CA ASP A 103 11.17 -10.63 -0.06
C ASP A 103 10.43 -10.69 1.29
N VAL A 104 10.76 -11.67 2.12
CA VAL A 104 10.17 -11.83 3.46
C VAL A 104 10.43 -10.63 4.38
N ARG A 105 11.52 -9.88 4.19
CA ARG A 105 11.82 -8.69 4.98
C ARG A 105 10.90 -7.55 4.59
N HIS A 106 10.64 -7.41 3.29
CA HIS A 106 9.64 -6.49 2.76
C HIS A 106 8.24 -6.82 3.31
N GLY A 107 7.83 -8.09 3.22
CA GLY A 107 6.54 -8.53 3.80
C GLY A 107 6.45 -8.28 5.30
N LEU A 108 7.50 -8.56 6.07
CA LEU A 108 7.53 -8.28 7.51
C LEU A 108 7.47 -6.78 7.81
N HIS A 109 8.08 -5.96 6.97
CA HIS A 109 8.03 -4.51 7.10
C HIS A 109 6.59 -3.99 6.97
N LEU A 110 5.88 -4.40 5.90
CA LEU A 110 4.48 -4.02 5.70
C LEU A 110 3.60 -4.49 6.86
N GLN A 111 3.78 -5.72 7.35
CA GLN A 111 3.03 -6.24 8.49
C GLN A 111 3.24 -5.41 9.77
N ARG A 112 4.46 -4.92 10.02
CA ARG A 112 4.74 -4.03 11.16
C ARG A 112 4.07 -2.67 11.03
N LEU A 113 3.99 -2.12 9.82
CA LEU A 113 3.25 -0.89 9.57
C LEU A 113 1.76 -1.09 9.82
N LEU A 114 1.17 -2.16 9.29
CA LEU A 114 -0.25 -2.45 9.49
C LEU A 114 -0.59 -2.68 10.97
N ASP A 115 0.27 -3.38 11.72
CA ASP A 115 0.13 -3.58 13.17
C ASP A 115 0.18 -2.25 13.96
N ALA A 116 1.08 -1.34 13.56
CA ALA A 116 1.14 0.01 14.14
C ALA A 116 -0.12 0.83 13.83
N ALA A 117 -0.62 0.76 12.59
CA ALA A 117 -1.86 1.41 12.21
C ALA A 117 -3.07 0.84 12.99
N GLU A 118 -3.16 -0.48 13.13
CA GLU A 118 -4.22 -1.12 13.92
C GLU A 118 -4.15 -0.70 15.40
N THR A 119 -2.94 -0.58 15.96
CA THR A 119 -2.74 -0.07 17.32
C THR A 119 -3.27 1.34 17.49
N ASP A 120 -2.98 2.26 16.57
CA ASP A 120 -3.49 3.64 16.62
C ASP A 120 -5.03 3.69 16.55
N LEU A 121 -5.65 2.87 15.69
CA LEU A 121 -7.10 2.79 15.57
C LEU A 121 -7.76 2.30 16.87
N LEU A 122 -7.16 1.31 17.53
CA LEU A 122 -7.66 0.78 18.79
C LEU A 122 -7.45 1.75 19.96
N ALA A 123 -6.37 2.55 19.95
CA ALA A 123 -6.06 3.52 20.99
C ALA A 123 -6.90 4.82 20.89
N GLY A 124 -7.46 5.12 19.72
CA GLY A 124 -8.29 6.29 19.47
C GLY A 124 -9.77 6.16 19.90
N HIS A 125 -10.15 5.06 20.55
CA HIS A 125 -11.49 4.77 21.04
C HIS A 125 -11.64 4.92 22.56
#